data_AF-A0A402D539-F1
#
_entry.id   AF-A0A402D539-F1
#
_cell.length_a   1.000
_cell.length_b   1.000
_cell.length_c   1.000
_cell.angle_alpha   90.00
_cell.angle_beta   90.00
_cell.angle_gamma   90.00
#
_symmetry.space_group_name_H-M   'P 1'
#
loop_
_entity.id
_entity.type
_entity.pdbx_description
1 polymer ?
#
loop_
_entity_poly.entity_id
_entity_poly.type
_entity_poly.pdbx_seq_one_letter_code
_entity_poly.pdbx_strand_id
1 'polypeptide(L)'
;MDFIDWCHIVLDKTIEAYDSDPQASYSGVHVTDISKVLFDKGTHELSDENEMQSFVDALSALKECGFIYEKRRQWISVNRSGRDFIKNPIPFWESICAIQLQEREAAVLNATNNLSPKSTNRYAWLTFPKTDDMLAELNLNDDTSYFAIGRELADQHKLLKLYRSMDSIYGYAATYKGLIWQTRRDITSETKRLDELVAEWETTSVDFKRELKLDTASEKAEFIKDVIALANTQASGKRYLIIGFDDKTRNYHTPVSGSISSNRIEQILANHTKPMINVKYQAINYKGGTVGQIEILRNAIDIPYKVSKSIGDKKRVNEGDIFVRHGTQIEPPTPGELSAIEEEAAYAKSIKYNAGGS
;
A
#
# COMPACT_ATOMS: atom_id res chain seq x y z
N MET A 1 -12.03 10.68 -7.44
CA MET A 1 -12.19 9.71 -6.34
C MET A 1 -12.51 8.38 -6.96
N ASP A 2 -11.83 7.29 -6.60
CA ASP A 2 -12.19 5.98 -7.16
C ASP A 2 -13.37 5.34 -6.39
N PHE A 3 -13.96 4.29 -6.96
CA PHE A 3 -15.12 3.63 -6.36
C PHE A 3 -14.80 2.91 -5.03
N ILE A 4 -13.53 2.53 -4.81
CA ILE A 4 -13.11 1.88 -3.57
C ILE A 4 -13.12 2.91 -2.44
N ASP A 5 -12.54 4.09 -2.69
CA ASP A 5 -12.52 5.22 -1.76
C ASP A 5 -13.95 5.72 -1.47
N TRP A 6 -14.80 5.76 -2.50
CA TRP A 6 -16.21 6.11 -2.34
C TRP A 6 -16.96 5.12 -1.42
N CYS A 7 -16.79 3.80 -1.61
CA CYS A 7 -17.35 2.80 -0.70
C CYS A 7 -16.87 2.98 0.74
N HIS A 8 -15.60 3.36 0.93
CA HIS A 8 -15.04 3.65 2.25
C HIS A 8 -15.74 4.84 2.92
N ILE A 9 -15.94 5.94 2.18
CA ILE A 9 -16.68 7.12 2.65
C ILE A 9 -18.13 6.77 2.99
N VAL A 10 -18.82 6.01 2.12
CA VAL A 10 -20.21 5.60 2.36
C VAL A 10 -20.33 4.75 3.61
N LEU A 11 -19.38 3.83 3.84
CA LEU A 11 -19.37 3.01 5.05
C LEU A 11 -19.11 3.85 6.31
N ASP A 12 -18.15 4.77 6.26
CA ASP A 12 -17.84 5.69 7.35
C ASP A 12 -19.06 6.55 7.72
N LYS A 13 -19.73 7.14 6.73
CA LYS A 13 -20.95 7.92 6.94
C LYS A 13 -22.14 7.10 7.39
N THR A 14 -22.21 5.83 6.96
CA THR A 14 -23.22 4.89 7.48
C THR A 14 -22.98 4.61 8.97
N ILE A 15 -21.72 4.46 9.39
CA ILE A 15 -21.35 4.29 10.80
C ILE A 15 -21.65 5.55 11.60
N GLU A 16 -21.30 6.73 11.09
CA GLU A 16 -21.62 8.02 11.72
C GLU A 16 -23.12 8.16 11.95
N ALA A 17 -23.94 7.91 10.92
CA ALA A 17 -25.39 7.95 11.02
C ALA A 17 -25.91 6.91 12.05
N TYR A 18 -25.33 5.71 12.07
CA TYR A 18 -25.69 4.65 13.01
C TYR A 18 -25.36 5.00 14.46
N ASP A 19 -24.19 5.59 14.70
CA ASP A 19 -23.75 5.97 16.04
C ASP A 19 -24.49 7.21 16.56
N SER A 20 -25.03 8.03 15.65
CA SER A 20 -25.83 9.21 15.99
C SER A 20 -27.28 8.90 16.40
N ASP A 21 -27.82 7.72 16.04
CA ASP A 21 -29.19 7.31 16.36
C ASP A 21 -29.22 6.27 17.51
N PRO A 22 -29.71 6.64 18.71
CA PRO A 22 -29.80 5.72 19.85
C PRO A 22 -30.63 4.46 19.57
N GLN A 23 -31.54 4.50 18.60
CA GLN A 23 -32.40 3.36 18.22
C GLN A 23 -31.79 2.48 17.12
N ALA A 24 -30.68 2.89 16.49
CA ALA A 24 -30.08 2.18 15.37
C ALA A 24 -29.67 0.74 15.72
N SER A 25 -29.29 0.48 16.98
CA SER A 25 -29.00 -0.88 17.46
C SER A 25 -30.19 -1.84 17.31
N TYR A 26 -31.41 -1.33 17.46
CA TYR A 26 -32.64 -2.09 17.33
C TYR A 26 -33.15 -2.08 15.88
N SER A 27 -33.34 -0.90 15.28
CA SER A 27 -34.00 -0.75 13.97
C SER A 27 -33.08 -0.68 12.76
N GLY A 28 -31.78 -0.48 12.94
CA GLY A 28 -30.89 0.03 11.90
C GLY A 28 -31.13 1.53 11.64
N VAL A 29 -30.44 2.07 10.64
CA VAL A 29 -30.56 3.45 10.15
C VAL A 29 -31.25 3.45 8.80
N HIS A 30 -32.16 4.39 8.56
CA HIS A 30 -32.82 4.50 7.28
C HIS A 30 -31.87 5.04 6.19
N VAL A 31 -31.93 4.51 4.97
CA VAL A 31 -31.07 4.96 3.84
C VAL A 31 -31.20 6.46 3.55
N THR A 32 -32.36 7.06 3.83
CA THR A 32 -32.55 8.52 3.70
C THR A 32 -31.69 9.30 4.69
N ASP A 33 -31.48 8.80 5.90
CA ASP A 33 -30.65 9.49 6.89
C ASP A 33 -29.17 9.35 6.57
N ILE A 34 -28.75 8.18 6.05
CA ILE A 34 -27.40 8.01 5.50
C ILE A 34 -27.16 8.99 4.33
N SER A 35 -28.13 9.12 3.42
CA SER A 35 -28.06 10.08 2.31
C SER A 35 -27.93 11.53 2.79
N LYS A 36 -28.63 11.91 3.87
CA LYS A 36 -28.51 13.25 4.45
C LYS A 36 -27.09 13.52 4.94
N VAL A 37 -26.46 12.56 5.62
CA VAL A 37 -25.07 12.71 6.09
C VAL A 37 -24.08 12.78 4.92
N LEU A 38 -24.33 12.05 3.83
CA LEU A 38 -23.45 12.02 2.65
C LEU A 38 -23.57 13.24 1.73
N PHE A 39 -24.79 13.71 1.51
CA PHE A 39 -25.10 14.68 0.44
C PHE A 39 -25.78 15.96 0.93
N ASP A 40 -26.02 16.09 2.24
CA ASP A 40 -26.89 17.10 2.85
C ASP A 40 -28.33 17.07 2.28
N LYS A 41 -28.75 15.91 1.76
CA LYS A 41 -30.02 15.69 1.05
C LYS A 41 -30.63 14.33 1.37
N GLY A 42 -31.95 14.28 1.49
CA GLY A 42 -32.68 13.00 1.51
C GLY A 42 -32.61 12.27 0.16
N THR A 43 -32.80 10.96 0.16
CA THR A 43 -32.78 10.14 -1.08
C THR A 43 -33.78 10.58 -2.15
N HIS A 44 -34.89 11.22 -1.78
CA HIS A 44 -35.90 11.73 -2.71
C HIS A 44 -35.54 13.12 -3.28
N GLU A 45 -34.53 13.79 -2.71
CA GLU A 45 -34.02 15.10 -3.12
C GLU A 45 -32.79 14.96 -4.04
N LEU A 46 -32.30 13.74 -4.26
CA LEU A 46 -31.25 13.43 -5.22
C LEU A 46 -31.82 13.52 -6.63
N SER A 47 -31.63 14.67 -7.26
CA SER A 47 -32.08 14.94 -8.63
C SER A 47 -31.10 14.42 -9.70
N ASP A 48 -29.85 14.16 -9.32
CA ASP A 48 -28.84 13.58 -10.20
C ASP A 48 -28.94 12.04 -10.13
N GLU A 49 -29.30 11.43 -11.26
CA GLU A 49 -29.42 9.97 -11.38
C GLU A 49 -28.10 9.27 -11.01
N ASN A 50 -26.95 9.88 -11.28
CA ASN A 50 -25.65 9.31 -10.96
C ASN A 50 -25.33 9.43 -9.45
N GLU A 51 -25.80 10.47 -8.76
CA GLU A 51 -25.67 10.57 -7.30
C GLU A 51 -26.42 9.40 -6.64
N MET A 52 -27.68 9.18 -7.04
CA MET A 52 -28.47 8.08 -6.50
C MET A 52 -27.86 6.72 -6.87
N GLN A 53 -27.42 6.52 -8.12
CA GLN A 53 -26.75 5.31 -8.56
C GLN A 53 -25.46 5.05 -7.76
N SER A 54 -24.64 6.07 -7.54
CA SER A 54 -23.39 5.97 -6.76
C SER A 54 -23.63 5.49 -5.34
N PHE A 55 -24.71 5.95 -4.72
CA PHE A 55 -25.08 5.58 -3.36
C PHE A 55 -25.60 4.14 -3.29
N VAL A 56 -26.46 3.76 -4.24
CA VAL A 56 -27.01 2.40 -4.34
C VAL A 56 -25.91 1.38 -4.63
N ASP A 57 -24.99 1.68 -5.55
CA ASP A 57 -23.87 0.81 -5.89
C ASP A 57 -22.95 0.59 -4.69
N ALA A 58 -22.61 1.65 -3.95
CA ALA A 58 -21.80 1.54 -2.75
C ALA A 58 -22.50 0.69 -1.67
N LEU A 59 -23.78 0.94 -1.38
CA LEU A 59 -24.53 0.12 -0.42
C LEU A 59 -24.64 -1.35 -0.87
N SER A 60 -24.80 -1.62 -2.17
CA SER A 60 -24.79 -3.00 -2.70
C SER A 60 -23.44 -3.66 -2.45
N ALA A 61 -22.34 -2.98 -2.80
CA ALA A 61 -20.99 -3.48 -2.61
C ALA A 61 -20.66 -3.77 -1.15
N LEU A 62 -21.01 -2.85 -0.24
CA LEU A 62 -20.79 -3.00 1.19
C LEU A 62 -21.60 -4.16 1.79
N LYS A 63 -22.84 -4.38 1.31
CA LYS A 63 -23.66 -5.54 1.66
C LYS A 63 -23.05 -6.84 1.17
N GLU A 64 -22.60 -6.89 -0.08
CA GLU A 64 -21.95 -8.06 -0.68
C GLU A 64 -20.64 -8.44 0.01
N CYS A 65 -19.94 -7.45 0.59
CA CYS A 65 -18.74 -7.67 1.41
C CYS A 65 -19.07 -8.03 2.87
N GLY A 66 -20.35 -7.99 3.27
CA GLY A 66 -20.78 -8.29 4.63
C GLY A 66 -20.41 -7.24 5.66
N PHE A 67 -20.11 -6.00 5.25
CA PHE A 67 -19.80 -4.89 6.18
C PHE A 67 -21.06 -4.26 6.76
N ILE A 68 -22.15 -4.30 6.00
CA ILE A 68 -23.48 -3.86 6.40
C ILE A 68 -24.50 -4.92 6.00
N TYR A 69 -25.70 -4.85 6.58
CA TYR A 69 -26.82 -5.69 6.19
C TYR A 69 -28.14 -4.92 6.34
N GLU A 70 -29.17 -5.39 5.65
CA GLU A 70 -30.50 -4.79 5.68
C GLU A 70 -31.35 -5.52 6.73
N LYS A 71 -31.70 -4.85 7.83
CA LYS A 71 -32.57 -5.42 8.88
C LYS A 71 -34.01 -5.55 8.41
N ARG A 72 -34.47 -4.54 7.66
CA ARG A 72 -35.76 -4.46 6.97
C ARG A 72 -35.61 -3.49 5.80
N ARG A 73 -36.58 -3.50 4.87
CA ARG A 73 -36.53 -2.69 3.65
C ARG A 73 -36.10 -1.24 3.93
N GLN A 74 -34.98 -0.80 3.36
CA GLN A 74 -34.37 0.53 3.51
C GLN A 74 -33.75 0.86 4.88
N TRP A 75 -33.62 -0.12 5.79
CA TRP A 75 -32.99 0.06 7.10
C TRP A 75 -31.71 -0.77 7.20
N ILE A 76 -30.58 -0.07 7.28
CA ILE A 76 -29.23 -0.62 7.23
C ILE A 76 -28.64 -0.72 8.64
N SER A 77 -28.00 -1.83 8.94
CA SER A 77 -27.23 -2.04 10.15
C SER A 77 -25.77 -2.32 9.80
N VAL A 78 -24.85 -1.90 10.66
CA VAL A 78 -23.41 -2.09 10.47
C VAL A 78 -22.93 -3.33 11.21
N ASN A 79 -22.18 -4.21 10.54
CA ASN A 79 -21.53 -5.36 11.15
C ASN A 79 -20.23 -4.96 11.85
N ARG A 80 -19.79 -5.79 12.80
CA ARG A 80 -18.46 -5.63 13.43
C ARG A 80 -17.34 -5.60 12.38
N SER A 81 -17.41 -6.47 11.38
CA SER A 81 -16.48 -6.50 10.25
C SER A 81 -16.39 -5.17 9.49
N GLY A 82 -17.51 -4.46 9.32
CA GLY A 82 -17.51 -3.13 8.69
C GLY A 82 -16.78 -2.09 9.53
N ARG A 83 -16.97 -2.11 10.86
CA ARG A 83 -16.26 -1.21 11.78
C ARG A 83 -14.76 -1.52 11.85
N ASP A 84 -14.41 -2.80 11.83
CA ASP A 84 -13.00 -3.23 11.82
C ASP A 84 -12.34 -2.88 10.49
N PHE A 85 -13.07 -3.00 9.37
CA PHE A 85 -12.61 -2.63 8.02
C PHE A 85 -12.23 -1.15 7.92
N ILE A 86 -13.04 -0.22 8.45
CA ILE A 86 -12.74 1.22 8.46
C ILE A 86 -11.41 1.53 9.17
N LYS A 87 -11.05 0.75 10.20
CA LYS A 87 -9.79 0.93 10.92
C LYS A 87 -8.60 0.36 10.15
N ASN A 88 -8.78 -0.78 9.49
CA ASN A 88 -7.73 -1.43 8.72
C ASN A 88 -8.33 -2.28 7.58
N PRO A 89 -8.37 -1.77 6.34
CA PRO A 89 -8.93 -2.49 5.22
C PRO A 89 -7.99 -3.56 4.64
N ILE A 90 -6.69 -3.51 4.99
CA ILE A 90 -5.65 -4.32 4.35
C ILE A 90 -5.88 -5.83 4.46
N PRO A 91 -6.22 -6.42 5.63
CA PRO A 91 -6.46 -7.87 5.71
C PRO A 91 -7.58 -8.35 4.79
N PHE A 92 -8.62 -7.53 4.60
CA PHE A 92 -9.69 -7.83 3.66
C PHE A 92 -9.21 -7.75 2.22
N TRP A 93 -8.44 -6.71 1.87
CA TRP A 93 -7.86 -6.57 0.53
C TRP A 93 -6.88 -7.70 0.20
N GLU A 94 -6.03 -8.11 1.13
CA GLU A 94 -5.11 -9.25 0.97
C GLU A 94 -5.86 -10.54 0.63
N SER A 95 -6.98 -10.80 1.30
CA SER A 95 -7.80 -11.99 1.02
C SER A 95 -8.34 -12.02 -0.41
N ILE A 96 -8.63 -10.85 -0.98
CA ILE A 96 -9.08 -10.70 -2.37
C ILE A 96 -7.90 -10.80 -3.33
N CYS A 97 -6.82 -10.04 -3.09
CA CYS A 97 -5.63 -10.03 -3.96
C CYS A 97 -4.89 -11.37 -4.00
N ALA A 98 -5.14 -12.27 -3.05
CA ALA A 98 -4.62 -13.64 -3.03
C ALA A 98 -5.28 -14.56 -4.09
N ILE A 99 -6.46 -14.20 -4.62
CA ILE A 99 -7.15 -14.98 -5.66
C ILE A 99 -6.25 -15.06 -6.89
N GLN A 100 -5.91 -16.28 -7.30
CA GLN A 100 -5.12 -16.54 -8.51
C GLN A 100 -6.05 -16.63 -9.71
N LEU A 101 -5.79 -15.79 -10.71
CA LEU A 101 -6.51 -15.79 -11.97
C LEU A 101 -5.55 -16.21 -13.09
N GLN A 102 -6.07 -16.98 -14.04
CA GLN A 102 -5.43 -17.23 -15.31
C GLN A 102 -5.31 -15.92 -16.11
N GLU A 103 -4.37 -15.88 -17.07
CA GLU A 103 -4.12 -14.68 -17.88
C GLU A 103 -5.38 -14.16 -18.58
N ARG A 104 -6.21 -15.07 -19.12
CA ARG A 104 -7.47 -14.71 -19.80
C ARG A 104 -8.53 -14.18 -18.84
N GLU A 105 -8.62 -14.72 -17.63
CA GLU A 105 -9.52 -14.23 -16.58
C GLU A 105 -9.11 -12.83 -16.13
N ALA A 106 -7.81 -12.62 -15.89
CA ALA A 106 -7.26 -11.33 -15.54
C ALA A 106 -7.51 -10.29 -16.64
N ALA A 107 -7.38 -10.67 -17.92
CA ALA A 107 -7.68 -9.78 -19.04
C ALA A 107 -9.15 -9.32 -19.05
N VAL A 108 -10.11 -10.26 -18.89
CA VAL A 108 -11.55 -9.93 -18.83
C VAL A 108 -11.88 -9.05 -17.63
N LEU A 109 -11.31 -9.35 -16.47
CA LEU A 109 -11.49 -8.55 -15.26
C LEU A 109 -10.94 -7.12 -15.45
N ASN A 110 -9.72 -6.99 -15.95
CA ASN A 110 -9.07 -5.69 -16.17
C ASN A 110 -9.86 -4.85 -17.18
N ALA A 111 -10.27 -5.42 -18.31
CA ALA A 111 -11.09 -4.73 -19.31
C ALA A 111 -12.41 -4.22 -18.69
N THR A 112 -13.10 -5.07 -17.93
CA THR A 112 -14.37 -4.69 -17.28
C THR A 112 -14.15 -3.57 -16.25
N ASN A 113 -13.12 -3.69 -15.43
CA ASN A 113 -12.77 -2.69 -14.42
C ASN A 113 -12.25 -1.36 -15.01
N ASN A 114 -11.70 -1.36 -16.22
CA ASN A 114 -11.32 -0.14 -16.92
C ASN A 114 -12.56 0.62 -17.44
N LEU A 115 -13.55 -0.12 -17.95
CA LEU A 115 -14.70 0.46 -18.64
C LEU A 115 -15.88 0.79 -17.69
N SER A 116 -16.06 -0.01 -16.63
CA SER A 116 -17.24 0.03 -15.76
C SER A 116 -17.28 1.23 -14.80
N PRO A 117 -16.21 1.56 -14.04
CA PRO A 117 -16.26 2.65 -13.07
C PRO A 117 -16.37 4.02 -13.73
N LYS A 118 -17.21 4.87 -13.16
CA LYS A 118 -17.31 6.30 -13.48
C LYS A 118 -17.16 7.09 -12.19
N SER A 119 -16.65 8.30 -12.28
CA SER A 119 -16.43 9.11 -11.09
C SER A 119 -16.54 10.61 -11.36
N THR A 120 -16.83 11.33 -10.29
CA THR A 120 -16.63 12.77 -10.17
C THR A 120 -15.57 13.03 -9.09
N ASN A 121 -15.41 14.29 -8.70
CA ASN A 121 -14.66 14.65 -7.50
C ASN A 121 -15.42 14.31 -6.19
N ARG A 122 -16.75 14.09 -6.24
CA ARG A 122 -17.60 13.90 -5.05
C ARG A 122 -18.03 12.45 -4.82
N TYR A 123 -18.27 11.69 -5.87
CA TYR A 123 -18.80 10.33 -5.79
C TYR A 123 -18.36 9.48 -6.98
N ALA A 124 -18.55 8.16 -6.89
CA ALA A 124 -18.23 7.22 -7.95
C ALA A 124 -19.32 6.14 -8.06
N TRP A 125 -19.59 5.67 -9.28
CA TRP A 125 -20.63 4.68 -9.56
C TRP A 125 -20.14 3.68 -10.61
N LEU A 126 -20.88 2.59 -10.77
CA LEU A 126 -20.54 1.53 -11.70
C LEU A 126 -21.55 1.50 -12.85
N THR A 127 -21.04 1.26 -14.05
CA THR A 127 -21.85 1.10 -15.26
C THR A 127 -21.61 -0.27 -15.86
N PHE A 128 -22.57 -0.76 -16.65
CA PHE A 128 -22.37 -1.95 -17.46
C PHE A 128 -21.74 -1.52 -18.79
N PRO A 129 -20.47 -1.88 -19.07
CA PRO A 129 -19.87 -1.64 -20.37
C PRO A 129 -20.69 -2.31 -21.48
N LYS A 130 -20.75 -1.68 -22.65
CA LYS A 130 -21.39 -2.32 -23.82
C LYS A 130 -20.53 -3.49 -24.28
N THR A 131 -21.17 -4.52 -24.82
CA THR A 131 -20.47 -5.69 -25.37
C THR A 131 -19.44 -5.29 -26.41
N ASP A 132 -19.78 -4.37 -27.32
CA ASP A 132 -18.84 -3.91 -28.35
C ASP A 132 -17.57 -3.25 -27.76
N ASP A 133 -17.73 -2.45 -26.70
CA ASP A 133 -16.60 -1.81 -26.00
C ASP A 133 -15.71 -2.87 -25.33
N MET A 134 -16.33 -3.91 -24.74
CA MET A 134 -15.61 -5.03 -24.14
C MET A 134 -14.84 -5.85 -25.18
N LEU A 135 -15.46 -6.14 -26.33
CA LEU A 135 -14.82 -6.88 -27.42
C LEU A 135 -13.64 -6.09 -28.00
N ALA A 136 -13.79 -4.77 -28.16
CA ALA A 136 -12.72 -3.89 -28.59
C ALA A 136 -11.55 -3.87 -27.59
N GLU A 137 -11.84 -3.70 -26.29
CA GLU A 137 -10.82 -3.69 -25.21
C GLU A 137 -10.07 -5.03 -25.11
N LEU A 138 -10.76 -6.15 -25.32
CA LEU A 138 -10.18 -7.49 -25.27
C LEU A 138 -9.57 -7.96 -26.60
N ASN A 139 -9.72 -7.18 -27.67
CA ASN A 139 -9.35 -7.55 -29.04
C ASN A 139 -9.96 -8.92 -29.45
N LEU A 140 -11.25 -9.10 -29.19
CA LEU A 140 -12.02 -10.30 -29.50
C LEU A 140 -13.02 -10.05 -30.64
N ASN A 141 -13.28 -11.08 -31.44
CA ASN A 141 -14.23 -11.02 -32.56
C ASN A 141 -15.65 -11.50 -32.19
N ASP A 142 -15.80 -12.19 -31.06
CA ASP A 142 -17.08 -12.69 -30.56
C ASP A 142 -17.13 -12.69 -29.02
N ASP A 143 -18.35 -12.73 -28.48
CA ASP A 143 -18.63 -12.58 -27.05
C ASP A 143 -18.69 -13.91 -26.27
N THR A 144 -18.57 -15.06 -26.94
CA THR A 144 -18.75 -16.38 -26.34
C THR A 144 -17.74 -16.61 -25.22
N SER A 145 -16.46 -16.34 -25.51
CA SER A 145 -15.36 -16.53 -24.56
C SER A 145 -15.43 -15.53 -23.40
N TYR A 146 -15.81 -14.28 -23.70
CA TYR A 146 -16.03 -13.24 -22.69
C TYR A 146 -17.15 -13.63 -21.72
N PHE A 147 -18.28 -14.12 -22.24
CA PHE A 147 -19.41 -14.50 -21.40
C PHE A 147 -19.13 -15.71 -20.52
N ALA A 148 -18.39 -16.70 -21.02
CA ALA A 148 -18.00 -17.86 -20.24
C ALA A 148 -17.06 -17.48 -19.08
N ILE A 149 -15.98 -16.73 -19.38
CA ILE A 149 -14.99 -16.29 -18.40
C ILE A 149 -15.61 -15.33 -17.37
N GLY A 150 -16.41 -14.37 -17.82
CA GLY A 150 -17.05 -13.43 -16.91
C GLY A 150 -18.02 -14.11 -15.93
N ARG A 151 -18.65 -15.23 -16.34
CA ARG A 151 -19.53 -16.02 -15.48
C ARG A 151 -18.73 -16.68 -14.37
N GLU A 152 -17.57 -17.24 -14.69
CA GLU A 152 -16.66 -17.82 -13.70
C GLU A 152 -16.20 -16.78 -12.68
N LEU A 153 -15.76 -15.61 -13.15
CA LEU A 153 -15.37 -14.47 -12.29
C LEU A 153 -16.51 -13.99 -11.38
N ALA A 154 -17.76 -13.99 -11.88
CA ALA A 154 -18.93 -13.59 -11.10
C ALA A 154 -19.40 -14.67 -10.11
N ASP A 155 -19.42 -15.94 -10.53
CA ASP A 155 -19.99 -17.02 -9.75
C ASP A 155 -19.03 -17.52 -8.67
N GLN A 156 -17.77 -17.77 -9.03
CA GLN A 156 -16.77 -18.34 -8.11
C GLN A 156 -16.15 -17.28 -7.21
N HIS A 157 -15.70 -16.16 -7.80
CA HIS A 157 -14.87 -15.19 -7.08
C HIS A 157 -15.61 -13.93 -6.66
N LYS A 158 -16.82 -13.69 -7.22
CA LYS A 158 -17.58 -12.44 -7.03
C LYS A 158 -16.76 -11.20 -7.42
N LEU A 159 -15.88 -11.33 -8.41
CA LEU A 159 -15.05 -10.22 -8.91
C LEU A 159 -15.79 -9.40 -9.97
N LEU A 160 -16.78 -9.99 -10.64
CA LEU A 160 -17.67 -9.31 -11.58
C LEU A 160 -19.13 -9.44 -11.16
N LYS A 161 -19.95 -8.47 -11.54
CA LYS A 161 -21.39 -8.47 -11.33
C LYS A 161 -22.09 -8.75 -12.65
N LEU A 162 -22.83 -9.85 -12.69
CA LEU A 162 -23.58 -10.26 -13.87
C LEU A 162 -24.93 -9.53 -13.95
N TYR A 163 -25.26 -8.97 -15.12
CA TYR A 163 -26.59 -8.43 -15.40
C TYR A 163 -27.37 -9.34 -16.32
N ARG A 164 -28.54 -9.79 -15.84
CA ARG A 164 -29.50 -10.60 -16.59
C ARG A 164 -30.83 -9.86 -16.68
N SER A 165 -31.44 -9.87 -17.85
CA SER A 165 -32.91 -9.77 -17.95
C SER A 165 -33.47 -11.16 -18.27
N MET A 166 -34.80 -11.34 -18.20
CA MET A 166 -35.48 -12.63 -18.01
C MET A 166 -34.88 -13.81 -18.80
N ASP A 167 -34.39 -13.60 -20.03
CA ASP A 167 -33.85 -14.66 -20.88
C ASP A 167 -32.46 -14.36 -21.50
N SER A 168 -31.75 -13.31 -21.06
CA SER A 168 -30.47 -12.93 -21.69
C SER A 168 -29.47 -12.29 -20.74
N ILE A 169 -28.20 -12.67 -20.90
CA ILE A 169 -27.07 -11.99 -20.27
C ILE A 169 -26.72 -10.78 -21.12
N TYR A 170 -26.64 -9.60 -20.51
CA TYR A 170 -26.27 -8.38 -21.24
C TYR A 170 -24.82 -7.95 -21.03
N GLY A 171 -24.15 -8.45 -19.99
CA GLY A 171 -22.79 -8.05 -19.69
C GLY A 171 -22.41 -8.23 -18.23
N TYR A 172 -21.20 -7.79 -17.92
CA TYR A 172 -20.66 -7.73 -16.58
C TYR A 172 -20.29 -6.30 -16.21
N ALA A 173 -20.54 -5.91 -14.96
CA ALA A 173 -19.97 -4.71 -14.37
C ALA A 173 -18.85 -5.10 -13.40
N ALA A 174 -17.99 -4.13 -13.08
CA ALA A 174 -17.03 -4.28 -12.01
C ALA A 174 -17.74 -4.53 -10.68
N THR A 175 -17.00 -5.06 -9.71
CA THR A 175 -17.42 -5.09 -8.31
C THR A 175 -16.37 -4.41 -7.46
N TYR A 176 -16.71 -4.09 -6.22
CA TYR A 176 -15.72 -3.62 -5.24
C TYR A 176 -14.54 -4.59 -5.10
N LYS A 177 -14.81 -5.90 -5.05
CA LYS A 177 -13.76 -6.93 -5.00
C LYS A 177 -12.92 -6.98 -6.27
N GLY A 178 -13.54 -6.90 -7.44
CA GLY A 178 -12.85 -6.85 -8.73
C GLY A 178 -11.87 -5.67 -8.82
N LEU A 179 -12.31 -4.49 -8.37
CA LEU A 179 -11.47 -3.28 -8.37
C LEU A 179 -10.33 -3.38 -7.36
N ILE A 180 -10.57 -3.94 -6.17
CA ILE A 180 -9.49 -4.21 -5.20
C ILE A 180 -8.47 -5.16 -5.82
N TRP A 181 -8.94 -6.27 -6.40
CA TRP A 181 -8.08 -7.27 -7.01
C TRP A 181 -7.14 -6.65 -8.03
N GLN A 182 -7.59 -5.70 -8.86
CA GLN A 182 -6.74 -5.05 -9.84
C GLN A 182 -5.85 -3.94 -9.23
N THR A 183 -6.43 -3.06 -8.41
CA THR A 183 -5.80 -1.77 -8.09
C THR A 183 -5.10 -1.71 -6.74
N ARG A 184 -5.30 -2.70 -5.86
CA ARG A 184 -4.74 -2.70 -4.50
C ARG A 184 -3.67 -3.77 -4.28
N ARG A 185 -3.29 -4.54 -5.31
CA ARG A 185 -2.27 -5.61 -5.18
C ARG A 185 -0.93 -5.09 -4.68
N ASP A 186 -0.46 -3.98 -5.23
CA ASP A 186 0.85 -3.43 -4.85
C ASP A 186 0.88 -3.09 -3.37
N ILE A 187 -0.15 -2.39 -2.86
CA ILE A 187 -0.29 -2.05 -1.44
C ILE A 187 -0.29 -3.32 -0.56
N THR A 188 -1.02 -4.36 -0.96
CA THR A 188 -1.04 -5.64 -0.22
C THR A 188 0.32 -6.34 -0.26
N SER A 189 1.04 -6.26 -1.39
CA SER A 189 2.36 -6.86 -1.54
C SER A 189 3.42 -6.13 -0.71
N GLU A 190 3.33 -4.82 -0.61
CA GLU A 190 4.21 -4.00 0.24
C GLU A 190 3.93 -4.25 1.72
N THR A 191 2.66 -4.34 2.11
CA THR A 191 2.28 -4.69 3.49
C THR A 191 2.80 -6.08 3.84
N LYS A 192 2.63 -7.06 2.95
CA LYS A 192 3.14 -8.42 3.18
C LYS A 192 4.66 -8.45 3.31
N ARG A 193 5.40 -7.73 2.46
CA ARG A 193 6.86 -7.60 2.58
C ARG A 193 7.26 -6.96 3.92
N LEU A 194 6.53 -5.94 4.38
CA LEU A 194 6.75 -5.36 5.69
C LEU A 194 6.46 -6.37 6.81
N ASP A 195 5.39 -7.16 6.71
CA ASP A 195 5.07 -8.21 7.67
C ASP A 195 6.17 -9.29 7.74
N GLU A 196 6.74 -9.68 6.61
CA GLU A 196 7.89 -10.60 6.53
C GLU A 196 9.12 -10.00 7.24
N LEU A 197 9.44 -8.72 6.98
CA LEU A 197 10.55 -8.03 7.66
C LEU A 197 10.31 -7.90 9.17
N VAL A 198 9.08 -7.62 9.60
CA VAL A 198 8.70 -7.52 11.01
C VAL A 198 8.75 -8.88 11.71
N ALA A 199 8.40 -9.96 11.01
CA ALA A 199 8.47 -11.31 11.54
C ALA A 199 9.92 -11.77 11.79
N GLU A 200 10.84 -11.44 10.89
CA GLU A 200 12.28 -11.70 11.07
C GLU A 200 12.89 -10.81 12.17
N TRP A 201 12.51 -9.52 12.18
CA TRP A 201 12.94 -8.47 13.11
C TRP A 201 14.46 -8.29 13.26
N GLU A 202 14.97 -7.12 12.87
CA GLU A 202 16.38 -6.70 12.95
C GLU A 202 17.43 -7.75 12.53
N THR A 203 18.01 -7.53 11.35
CA THR A 203 19.07 -8.38 10.81
C THR A 203 20.32 -7.55 10.58
N THR A 204 21.37 -8.18 10.06
CA THR A 204 22.58 -7.45 9.62
C THR A 204 22.30 -6.50 8.45
N SER A 205 21.19 -6.69 7.72
CA SER A 205 20.78 -5.86 6.57
C SER A 205 19.48 -5.07 6.81
N VAL A 206 18.79 -5.26 7.92
CA VAL A 206 17.51 -4.59 8.22
C VAL A 206 17.56 -4.01 9.63
N ASP A 207 17.26 -2.72 9.75
CA ASP A 207 17.21 -2.01 11.03
C ASP A 207 15.82 -1.40 11.23
N PHE A 208 15.29 -1.51 12.45
CA PHE A 208 14.00 -0.93 12.79
C PHE A 208 14.19 0.28 13.70
N LYS A 209 13.50 1.37 13.39
CA LYS A 209 13.46 2.58 14.22
C LYS A 209 12.02 2.91 14.56
N ARG A 210 11.81 3.33 15.80
CA ARG A 210 10.51 3.85 16.23
C ARG A 210 10.14 5.15 15.51
N GLU A 211 11.09 6.07 15.42
CA GLU A 211 10.95 7.35 14.74
C GLU A 211 12.28 7.69 14.05
N LEU A 212 12.21 8.43 12.94
CA LEU A 212 13.38 9.06 12.33
C LEU A 212 13.24 10.58 12.45
N LYS A 213 14.15 11.21 13.19
CA LYS A 213 14.26 12.66 13.28
C LYS A 213 15.51 13.12 12.56
N LEU A 214 15.46 14.29 11.94
CA LEU A 214 16.55 14.82 11.12
C LEU A 214 16.76 16.32 11.37
N ASP A 215 16.28 16.83 12.50
CA ASP A 215 16.19 18.27 12.77
C ASP A 215 17.47 18.79 13.40
N THR A 216 18.07 18.01 14.30
CA THR A 216 19.31 18.35 14.99
C THR A 216 20.54 17.69 14.37
N ALA A 217 21.73 18.21 14.68
CA ALA A 217 23.00 17.62 14.23
C ALA A 217 23.21 16.20 14.77
N SER A 218 22.84 15.93 16.02
CA SER A 218 22.97 14.59 16.61
C SER A 218 22.00 13.57 16.03
N GLU A 219 20.79 13.97 15.66
CA GLU A 219 19.85 13.08 14.98
C GLU A 219 20.31 12.74 13.55
N LYS A 220 20.84 13.74 12.82
CA LYS A 220 21.47 13.50 11.52
C LYS A 220 22.67 12.56 11.64
N ALA A 221 23.52 12.76 12.65
CA ALA A 221 24.68 11.91 12.89
C ALA A 221 24.30 10.44 13.16
N GLU A 222 23.25 10.21 13.94
CA GLU A 222 22.71 8.87 14.19
C GLU A 222 22.19 8.23 12.89
N PHE A 223 21.40 8.96 12.11
CA PHE A 223 20.93 8.51 10.80
C PHE A 223 22.10 8.15 9.85
N ILE A 224 23.12 9.01 9.76
CA ILE A 224 24.33 8.75 8.95
C ILE A 224 25.04 7.48 9.42
N LYS A 225 25.19 7.32 10.75
CA LYS A 225 25.81 6.13 11.34
C LYS A 225 25.05 4.86 10.96
N ASP A 226 23.72 4.85 11.09
CA ASP A 226 22.87 3.70 10.74
C ASP A 226 23.00 3.33 9.25
N VAL A 227 22.94 4.33 8.36
CA VAL A 227 23.02 4.12 6.90
C VAL A 227 24.40 3.61 6.48
N ILE A 228 25.49 4.20 7.00
CA ILE A 228 26.87 3.73 6.72
C ILE A 228 27.03 2.29 7.20
N ALA A 229 26.56 1.98 8.40
CA ALA A 229 26.67 0.65 8.97
C ALA A 229 25.96 -0.40 8.10
N LEU A 230 24.71 -0.14 7.71
CA LEU A 230 23.97 -1.01 6.79
C LEU A 230 24.67 -1.15 5.43
N ALA A 231 25.21 -0.06 4.87
CA ALA A 231 25.87 -0.06 3.58
C ALA A 231 27.18 -0.86 3.55
N ASN A 232 27.97 -0.80 4.63
CA ASN A 232 29.26 -1.48 4.71
C ASN A 232 29.15 -2.93 5.16
N THR A 233 28.09 -3.29 5.88
CA THR A 233 27.94 -4.66 6.40
C THR A 233 27.81 -5.67 5.26
N GLN A 234 28.63 -6.71 5.32
CA GLN A 234 28.62 -7.82 4.38
C GLN A 234 27.42 -8.72 4.68
N ALA A 235 26.33 -8.46 3.95
CA ALA A 235 25.08 -9.21 4.04
C ALA A 235 24.51 -9.42 2.64
N SER A 236 23.83 -10.56 2.45
CA SER A 236 23.09 -10.85 1.22
C SER A 236 21.76 -10.09 1.19
N GLY A 237 21.25 -9.86 -0.02
CA GLY A 237 19.96 -9.22 -0.22
C GLY A 237 19.96 -7.70 -0.04
N LYS A 238 18.74 -7.17 0.07
CA LYS A 238 18.48 -5.73 0.17
C LYS A 238 18.74 -5.23 1.58
N ARG A 239 19.01 -3.93 1.69
CA ARG A 239 19.29 -3.26 2.96
C ARG A 239 18.22 -2.24 3.26
N TYR A 240 17.64 -2.32 4.44
CA TYR A 240 16.52 -1.47 4.82
C TYR A 240 16.70 -0.82 6.18
N LEU A 241 16.28 0.43 6.26
CA LEU A 241 15.94 1.10 7.51
C LEU A 241 14.42 1.30 7.51
N ILE A 242 13.72 0.61 8.42
CA ILE A 242 12.26 0.62 8.55
C ILE A 242 11.87 1.49 9.74
N ILE A 243 10.96 2.43 9.54
CA ILE A 243 10.61 3.49 10.48
C ILE A 243 9.12 3.39 10.85
N GLY A 244 8.82 3.40 12.14
CA GLY A 244 7.46 3.41 12.67
C GLY A 244 7.11 2.20 13.53
N PHE A 245 8.09 1.41 14.00
CA PHE A 245 7.85 0.25 14.87
C PHE A 245 8.53 0.42 16.21
N ASP A 246 7.82 0.12 17.30
CA ASP A 246 8.40 0.15 18.63
C ASP A 246 9.33 -1.05 18.85
N ASP A 247 10.53 -0.77 19.32
CA ASP A 247 11.60 -1.78 19.43
C ASP A 247 11.24 -2.95 20.37
N LYS A 248 10.56 -2.65 21.48
CA LYS A 248 10.23 -3.65 22.50
C LYS A 248 9.05 -4.51 22.11
N THR A 249 8.01 -3.87 21.58
CA THR A 249 6.75 -4.56 21.27
C THR A 249 6.67 -5.08 19.84
N ARG A 250 7.55 -4.60 18.96
CA ARG A 250 7.55 -4.84 17.50
C ARG A 250 6.26 -4.41 16.80
N ASN A 251 5.43 -3.64 17.50
CA ASN A 251 4.16 -3.16 16.98
C ASN A 251 4.37 -1.84 16.25
N TYR A 252 3.50 -1.61 15.26
CA TYR A 252 3.37 -0.31 14.63
C TYR A 252 3.13 0.77 15.70
N HIS A 253 3.91 1.85 15.65
CA HIS A 253 3.91 2.91 16.64
C HIS A 253 3.07 4.10 16.18
N THR A 254 3.53 4.82 15.17
CA THR A 254 2.91 6.05 14.66
C THR A 254 3.25 6.29 13.20
N PRO A 255 2.43 7.07 12.47
CA PRO A 255 2.73 7.50 11.10
C PRO A 255 4.09 8.20 11.01
N VAL A 256 4.81 7.93 9.91
CA VAL A 256 6.06 8.63 9.64
C VAL A 256 5.81 10.13 9.46
N SER A 257 6.69 10.96 10.01
CA SER A 257 6.55 12.42 9.93
C SER A 257 6.60 12.90 8.47
N GLY A 258 5.66 13.78 8.09
CA GLY A 258 5.66 14.44 6.78
C GLY A 258 6.87 15.36 6.53
N SER A 259 7.69 15.63 7.55
CA SER A 259 8.95 16.35 7.42
C SER A 259 10.10 15.52 6.81
N ILE A 260 9.88 14.22 6.62
CA ILE A 260 10.84 13.29 6.00
C ILE A 260 10.51 13.18 4.52
N SER A 261 11.50 13.44 3.66
CA SER A 261 11.37 13.33 2.22
C SER A 261 12.65 12.77 1.61
N SER A 262 12.54 12.16 0.43
CA SER A 262 13.69 11.62 -0.31
C SER A 262 14.77 12.68 -0.51
N ASN A 263 14.38 13.89 -0.94
CA ASN A 263 15.31 15.01 -1.12
C ASN A 263 16.07 15.37 0.16
N ARG A 264 15.40 15.41 1.31
CA ARG A 264 16.04 15.75 2.60
C ARG A 264 17.03 14.65 3.01
N ILE A 265 16.64 13.39 2.85
CA ILE A 265 17.49 12.24 3.13
C ILE A 265 18.74 12.26 2.24
N GLU A 266 18.55 12.37 0.93
CA GLU A 266 19.62 12.38 -0.07
C GLU A 266 20.58 13.55 0.16
N GLN A 267 20.07 14.74 0.47
CA GLN A 267 20.89 15.91 0.78
C GLN A 267 21.75 15.71 2.03
N ILE A 268 21.23 15.05 3.07
CA ILE A 268 22.01 14.74 4.27
C ILE A 268 23.13 13.77 3.93
N LEU A 269 22.83 12.69 3.19
CA LEU A 269 23.81 11.68 2.81
C LEU A 269 24.89 12.26 1.87
N ALA A 270 24.50 13.05 0.87
CA ALA A 270 25.44 13.69 -0.06
C ALA A 270 26.45 14.61 0.65
N ASN A 271 26.02 15.31 1.71
CA ASN A 271 26.87 16.25 2.45
C ASN A 271 27.78 15.58 3.48
N HIS A 272 27.48 14.35 3.91
CA HIS A 272 28.14 13.72 5.06
C HIS A 272 28.67 12.31 4.79
N THR A 273 28.51 11.76 3.59
CA THR A 273 29.05 10.44 3.22
C THR A 273 30.00 10.55 2.02
N LYS A 274 31.01 9.67 1.98
CA LYS A 274 31.91 9.52 0.84
C LYS A 274 32.30 8.05 0.67
N PRO A 275 32.11 7.43 -0.52
CA PRO A 275 31.32 7.94 -1.65
C PRO A 275 29.86 8.25 -1.25
N MET A 276 29.12 8.96 -2.11
CA MET A 276 27.71 9.26 -1.82
C MET A 276 26.91 7.96 -1.77
N ILE A 277 26.22 7.73 -0.66
CA ILE A 277 25.31 6.59 -0.51
C ILE A 277 23.97 6.93 -1.16
N ASN A 278 23.58 6.16 -2.18
CA ASN A 278 22.28 6.29 -2.81
C ASN A 278 21.23 5.50 -2.02
N VAL A 279 20.03 6.07 -1.90
CA VAL A 279 18.91 5.43 -1.20
C VAL A 279 17.59 5.64 -1.94
N LYS A 280 16.60 4.82 -1.66
CA LYS A 280 15.19 5.07 -2.06
C LYS A 280 14.34 5.17 -0.81
N TYR A 281 13.66 6.30 -0.64
CA TYR A 281 12.69 6.47 0.44
C TYR A 281 11.27 6.35 -0.09
N GLN A 282 10.44 5.60 0.64
CA GLN A 282 9.00 5.51 0.40
C GLN A 282 8.22 5.48 1.71
N ALA A 283 7.04 6.11 1.71
CA ALA A 283 6.07 6.01 2.79
C ALA A 283 4.97 5.02 2.37
N ILE A 284 4.89 3.89 3.07
CA ILE A 284 4.02 2.77 2.72
C ILE A 284 2.81 2.78 3.65
N ASN A 285 1.61 2.60 3.10
CA ASN A 285 0.41 2.41 3.90
C ASN A 285 0.45 1.05 4.60
N TYR A 286 0.45 1.05 5.93
CA TYR A 286 0.60 -0.13 6.76
C TYR A 286 -0.31 -0.04 8.01
N LYS A 287 -1.27 -0.96 8.11
CA LYS A 287 -2.12 -1.25 9.30
C LYS A 287 -2.46 -0.02 10.18
N GLY A 288 -3.20 0.95 9.62
CA GLY A 288 -3.71 2.10 10.36
C GLY A 288 -2.85 3.37 10.28
N GLY A 289 -1.76 3.36 9.52
CA GLY A 289 -1.01 4.58 9.17
C GLY A 289 0.12 4.33 8.17
N THR A 290 1.10 5.23 8.10
CA THR A 290 2.24 5.12 7.17
C THR A 290 3.51 4.64 7.87
N VAL A 291 4.27 3.76 7.22
CA VAL A 291 5.61 3.29 7.60
C VAL A 291 6.63 3.88 6.65
N GLY A 292 7.74 4.39 7.18
CA GLY A 292 8.87 4.84 6.35
C GLY A 292 9.78 3.67 6.00
N GLN A 293 10.09 3.47 4.73
CA GLN A 293 11.10 2.51 4.28
C GLN A 293 12.21 3.27 3.53
N ILE A 294 13.45 3.08 3.98
CA ILE A 294 14.64 3.55 3.25
C ILE A 294 15.40 2.31 2.76
N GLU A 295 15.41 2.08 1.45
CA GLU A 295 16.25 1.09 0.80
C GLU A 295 17.64 1.68 0.52
N ILE A 296 18.68 1.04 1.02
CA ILE A 296 20.07 1.48 0.82
C ILE A 296 20.62 0.79 -0.42
N LEU A 297 20.92 1.59 -1.46
CA LEU A 297 21.42 1.12 -2.74
C LEU A 297 22.95 1.00 -2.69
N ARG A 298 23.42 -0.11 -2.11
CA ARG A 298 24.84 -0.43 -2.01
C ARG A 298 25.43 -0.77 -3.38
N ASN A 299 26.47 -0.05 -3.78
CA ASN A 299 27.38 -0.45 -4.85
C ASN A 299 28.66 -1.02 -4.26
N ALA A 300 29.01 -2.26 -4.63
CA ALA A 300 30.21 -2.95 -4.13
C ALA A 300 31.52 -2.26 -4.57
N ILE A 301 31.51 -1.46 -5.64
CA ILE A 301 32.70 -0.73 -6.09
C ILE A 301 33.04 0.47 -5.19
N ASP A 302 32.03 1.00 -4.50
CA ASP A 302 32.11 2.25 -3.76
C ASP A 302 32.36 2.04 -2.25
N ILE A 303 32.42 0.79 -1.78
CA ILE A 303 32.79 0.49 -0.39
C ILE A 303 34.32 0.61 -0.18
N PRO A 304 34.78 0.91 1.06
CA PRO A 304 33.98 1.29 2.22
C PRO A 304 33.41 2.71 2.11
N TYR A 305 32.14 2.86 2.49
CA TYR A 305 31.55 4.18 2.72
C TYR A 305 32.01 4.72 4.07
N LYS A 306 32.34 6.01 4.11
CA LYS A 306 32.78 6.70 5.32
C LYS A 306 32.08 8.03 5.51
N VAL A 307 32.16 8.56 6.72
CA VAL A 307 31.72 9.92 7.03
C VAL A 307 32.66 10.91 6.34
N SER A 308 32.12 11.82 5.54
CA SER A 308 32.90 12.84 4.81
C SER A 308 33.08 14.13 5.58
N LYS A 309 32.20 14.41 6.55
CA LYS A 309 32.24 15.61 7.38
C LYS A 309 31.65 15.34 8.75
N SER A 310 32.41 15.67 9.80
CA SER A 310 31.99 15.52 11.20
C SER A 310 30.67 16.25 11.48
N ILE A 311 29.78 15.62 12.27
CA ILE A 311 28.50 16.20 12.67
C ILE A 311 28.02 15.61 14.00
N GLY A 312 27.28 16.42 14.77
CA GLY A 312 26.67 16.03 16.04
C GLY A 312 27.51 16.43 17.25
N ASP A 313 26.83 16.67 18.37
CA ASP A 313 27.47 17.06 19.63
C ASP A 313 27.51 15.86 20.60
N LYS A 314 26.33 15.36 21.03
CA LYS A 314 26.22 14.22 21.96
C LYS A 314 26.41 12.87 21.26
N LYS A 315 25.72 12.69 20.13
CA LYS A 315 25.90 11.55 19.22
C LYS A 315 26.72 12.04 18.03
N ARG A 316 28.04 12.10 18.18
CA ARG A 316 28.94 12.64 17.16
C ARG A 316 29.46 11.51 16.27
N VAL A 317 29.50 11.77 14.97
CA VAL A 317 30.30 11.02 14.01
C VAL A 317 31.40 11.93 13.48
N ASN A 318 32.60 11.39 13.30
CA ASN A 318 33.77 12.13 12.85
C ASN A 318 34.08 11.81 11.39
N GLU A 319 34.69 12.78 10.72
CA GLU A 319 35.23 12.57 9.37
C GLU A 319 36.19 11.38 9.35
N GLY A 320 36.01 10.49 8.38
CA GLY A 320 36.76 9.25 8.24
C GLY A 320 36.14 8.04 8.92
N ASP A 321 35.15 8.22 9.81
CA ASP A 321 34.52 7.10 10.51
C ASP A 321 33.86 6.12 9.51
N ILE A 322 34.12 4.84 9.75
CA ILE A 322 33.50 3.69 9.06
C ILE A 322 32.76 2.90 10.14
N PHE A 323 31.57 2.41 9.81
CA PHE A 323 30.76 1.58 10.70
C PHE A 323 30.31 0.31 9.99
N VAL A 324 30.11 -0.75 10.76
CA VAL A 324 29.50 -2.03 10.37
C VAL A 324 28.47 -2.47 11.43
N ARG A 325 27.61 -3.42 11.09
CA ARG A 325 26.58 -3.98 11.96
C ARG A 325 26.88 -5.41 12.36
N HIS A 326 26.62 -5.71 13.62
CA HIS A 326 26.56 -7.07 14.18
C HIS A 326 25.16 -7.30 14.77
N GLY A 327 24.20 -7.64 13.91
CA GLY A 327 22.79 -7.69 14.27
C GLY A 327 22.26 -6.30 14.59
N THR A 328 22.02 -6.03 15.87
CA THR A 328 21.43 -4.77 16.38
C THR A 328 22.47 -3.74 16.80
N GLN A 329 23.75 -4.14 16.87
CA GLN A 329 24.86 -3.29 17.29
C GLN A 329 25.57 -2.67 16.10
N ILE A 330 26.02 -1.42 16.28
CA ILE A 330 26.83 -0.68 15.29
C ILE A 330 28.17 -0.28 15.89
N GLU A 331 29.24 -0.79 15.29
CA GLU A 331 30.61 -0.60 15.75
C GLU A 331 31.53 -0.21 14.58
N PRO A 332 32.71 0.37 14.86
CA PRO A 332 33.78 0.44 13.87
C PRO A 332 34.20 -0.97 13.42
N PRO A 333 34.54 -1.18 12.14
CA PRO A 333 35.00 -2.48 11.68
C PRO A 333 36.31 -2.89 12.37
N THR A 334 36.43 -4.16 12.69
CA THR A 334 37.72 -4.76 13.02
C THR A 334 38.68 -4.67 11.82
N PRO A 335 40.01 -4.76 12.03
CA PRO A 335 40.97 -4.77 10.92
C PRO A 335 40.68 -5.85 9.86
N GLY A 336 40.20 -7.03 10.29
CA GLY A 336 39.82 -8.10 9.38
C GLY A 336 38.59 -7.78 8.55
N GLU A 337 37.57 -7.16 9.14
CA GLU A 337 36.36 -6.73 8.41
C GLU A 337 36.67 -5.60 7.44
N LEU A 338 37.52 -4.64 7.83
CA LEU A 338 37.93 -3.57 6.94
C LEU A 338 38.68 -4.13 5.72
N SER A 339 39.61 -5.08 5.94
CA SER A 339 40.30 -5.79 4.85
C SER A 339 39.32 -6.51 3.93
N ALA A 340 38.34 -7.23 4.50
CA ALA A 340 37.34 -7.95 3.71
C ALA A 340 36.47 -7.00 2.86
N ILE A 341 36.08 -5.84 3.40
CA ILE A 341 35.33 -4.81 2.68
C ILE A 341 36.17 -4.25 1.52
N GLU A 342 37.45 -3.97 1.76
CA GLU A 342 38.36 -3.44 0.75
C GLU A 342 38.65 -4.46 -0.36
N GLU A 343 38.82 -5.74 0.00
CA GLU A 343 38.98 -6.85 -0.93
C GLU A 343 37.74 -7.04 -1.81
N GLU A 344 36.55 -6.95 -1.23
CA GLU A 344 35.29 -6.99 -1.98
C GLU A 344 35.22 -5.83 -3.00
N ALA A 345 35.62 -4.62 -2.59
CA ALA A 345 35.65 -3.47 -3.50
C ALA A 345 36.63 -3.66 -4.66
N ALA A 346 37.82 -4.18 -4.36
CA ALA A 346 38.85 -4.46 -5.36
C ALA A 346 38.37 -5.52 -6.36
N TYR A 347 37.75 -6.59 -5.86
CA TYR A 347 37.15 -7.63 -6.70
C TYR A 347 36.06 -7.07 -7.62
N ALA A 348 35.12 -6.30 -7.08
CA ALA A 348 34.05 -5.69 -7.87
C ALA A 348 34.57 -4.74 -8.97
N LYS A 349 35.63 -3.97 -8.68
CA LYS A 349 36.31 -3.11 -9.67
C LYS A 349 36.93 -3.92 -10.80
N SER A 350 37.56 -5.05 -10.48
CA SER A 350 38.18 -5.95 -11.47
C SER A 350 37.16 -6.53 -12.44
N ILE A 351 35.98 -6.95 -11.95
CA ILE A 351 34.90 -7.49 -12.80
C ILE A 351 34.39 -6.41 -13.77
N LYS A 352 34.13 -5.19 -13.26
CA LYS A 352 33.63 -4.10 -14.09
C LYS A 352 34.62 -3.72 -15.20
N TYR A 353 35.92 -3.72 -14.89
CA TYR A 353 36.96 -3.45 -15.89
C TYR A 353 36.97 -4.49 -17.01
N ASN A 354 36.85 -5.77 -16.65
CA ASN A 354 36.83 -6.86 -17.63
C ASN A 354 35.55 -6.90 -18.49
N ALA A 355 34.41 -6.45 -17.96
CA ALA A 355 33.13 -6.40 -18.68
C ALA A 355 32.99 -5.18 -19.61
N GLY A 356 33.79 -4.13 -19.43
CA GLY A 356 33.77 -2.92 -20.26
C GLY A 356 34.86 -2.87 -21.35
N GLY A 357 35.72 -3.88 -21.42
CA GLY A 357 36.85 -3.98 -22.35
C GLY A 357 36.65 -4.96 -23.52
N SER A 358 35.41 -5.39 -23.76
CA SER A 358 35.02 -6.34 -24.82
C SER A 358 34.06 -5.72 -25.82
#